data_AF-S3EA95-F1
#
_entry.id   AF-S3EA95-F1
#
_cell.length_a   1.000
_cell.length_b   1.000
_cell.length_c   1.000
_cell.angle_alpha   90.00
_cell.angle_beta   90.00
_cell.angle_gamma   90.00
#
_symmetry.space_group_name_H-M   'P 1'
#
loop_
_entity.id
_entity.type
_entity.pdbx_description
1 polymer ?
#
loop_
_entity_poly.entity_id
_entity_poly.type
_entity_poly.pdbx_seq_one_letter_code
_entity_poly.pdbx_strand_id
1 'polypeptide(L)'
;MQFTSTVLVALLTSLTLAAPQKNSKLNQYATIDDCNNDRNILFHASPSEGSCHGVDGKTGALYLVTGDGAAGAYFVSKTTGDCKGDGPTLAQGTCISPNGAGSIEFVRPI
;
A
#
# COMPACT_ATOMS: atom_id res chain seq x y z
N MET A 1 32.88 -54.38 24.84
CA MET A 1 31.62 -53.76 25.32
C MET A 1 32.04 -52.58 26.17
N GLN A 2 31.68 -51.31 26.02
CA GLN A 2 30.65 -50.58 25.28
C GLN A 2 31.22 -49.17 25.01
N PHE A 3 30.89 -48.58 23.85
CA PHE A 3 31.04 -47.16 23.57
C PHE A 3 29.80 -46.44 24.11
N THR A 4 29.96 -45.34 24.84
CA THR A 4 28.84 -44.41 25.07
C THR A 4 29.29 -42.97 24.86
N SER A 5 28.99 -42.51 23.65
CA SER A 5 28.94 -41.11 23.24
C SER A 5 28.04 -40.29 24.15
N THR A 6 28.52 -39.13 24.59
CA THR A 6 27.65 -38.06 25.10
C THR A 6 27.28 -37.16 23.92
N VAL A 7 26.02 -37.20 23.50
CA VAL A 7 25.49 -36.34 22.44
C VAL A 7 25.24 -34.96 23.02
N LEU A 8 25.91 -33.94 22.47
CA LEU A 8 25.67 -32.54 22.76
C LEU A 8 24.45 -32.06 21.96
N VAL A 9 23.31 -31.85 22.62
CA VAL A 9 22.11 -31.30 21.98
C VAL A 9 22.20 -29.76 22.00
N ALA A 10 22.56 -29.17 20.87
CA ALA A 10 22.50 -27.72 20.67
C ALA A 10 21.06 -27.32 20.29
N LEU A 11 20.36 -26.65 21.20
CA LEU A 11 19.05 -26.07 20.95
C LEU A 11 19.23 -24.77 20.15
N LEU A 12 19.18 -24.85 18.82
CA LEU A 12 19.12 -23.68 17.94
C LEU A 12 17.66 -23.22 17.82
N THR A 13 17.24 -22.32 18.70
CA THR A 13 15.97 -21.59 18.52
C THR A 13 16.16 -20.57 17.40
N SER A 14 15.62 -20.88 16.22
CA SER A 14 15.57 -20.02 15.05
C SER A 14 14.82 -18.73 15.37
N LEU A 15 15.54 -17.65 15.68
CA LEU A 15 14.97 -16.31 15.73
C LEU A 15 14.75 -15.86 14.28
N THR A 16 13.59 -16.19 13.70
CA THR A 16 13.20 -15.64 12.41
C THR A 16 12.94 -14.16 12.61
N LEU A 17 13.89 -13.30 12.24
CA LEU A 17 13.65 -11.88 12.07
C LEU A 17 12.57 -11.75 10.98
N ALA A 18 11.34 -11.45 11.38
CA ALA A 18 10.34 -11.00 10.43
C ALA A 18 10.89 -9.72 9.77
N ALA A 19 11.08 -9.77 8.45
CA ALA A 19 11.41 -8.57 7.69
C ALA A 19 10.30 -7.52 7.90
N PRO A 20 10.62 -6.22 7.96
CA PRO A 20 9.61 -5.19 8.11
C PRO A 20 8.64 -5.27 6.92
N GLN A 21 7.38 -5.58 7.19
CA GLN A 21 6.33 -5.62 6.18
C GLN A 21 6.10 -4.20 5.65
N LYS A 22 6.21 -4.00 4.33
CA LYS A 22 5.83 -2.70 3.75
C LYS A 22 4.31 -2.60 3.72
N ASN A 23 3.77 -1.57 4.37
CA ASN A 23 2.36 -1.26 4.31
C ASN A 23 1.99 -0.65 2.96
N SER A 24 0.73 -0.82 2.55
CA SER A 24 0.18 -0.07 1.42
C SER A 24 0.26 1.44 1.69
N LYS A 25 0.36 2.24 0.64
CA LYS A 25 0.47 3.71 0.72
C LYS A 25 -0.54 4.35 -0.22
N LEU A 26 -1.25 5.35 0.29
CA LEU A 26 -2.02 6.30 -0.50
C LEU A 26 -1.63 7.70 -0.05
N ASN A 27 -0.96 8.43 -0.94
CA ASN A 27 -0.65 9.84 -0.72
C ASN A 27 -1.35 10.72 -1.75
N GLN A 28 -1.80 11.88 -1.30
CA GLN A 28 -2.33 12.94 -2.15
C GLN A 28 -1.43 14.17 -2.03
N TYR A 29 -1.15 14.79 -3.16
CA TYR A 29 -0.28 15.96 -3.29
C TYR A 29 -1.00 17.05 -4.08
N ALA A 30 -0.66 18.31 -3.81
CA ALA A 30 -1.22 19.44 -4.54
C ALA A 30 -0.79 19.45 -6.01
N THR A 31 0.44 19.02 -6.30
CA THR A 31 1.01 19.00 -7.65
C THR A 31 1.78 17.70 -7.94
N ILE A 32 2.06 17.45 -9.21
CA ILE A 32 2.91 16.33 -9.63
C ILE A 32 4.38 16.51 -9.18
N ASP A 33 4.88 17.75 -9.09
CA ASP A 33 6.22 18.04 -8.59
C ASP A 33 6.33 17.72 -7.09
N ASP A 34 5.34 18.12 -6.31
CA ASP A 34 5.25 17.76 -4.89
C ASP A 34 5.27 16.24 -4.70
N CYS A 35 4.56 15.49 -5.56
CA CYS A 35 4.57 14.03 -5.53
C CYS A 35 5.96 13.45 -5.86
N ASN A 36 6.57 13.87 -6.97
CA ASN A 36 7.86 13.34 -7.42
C ASN A 36 8.99 13.61 -6.43
N ASN A 37 8.88 14.69 -5.64
CA ASN A 37 9.86 15.07 -4.62
C ASN A 37 9.41 14.72 -3.18
N ASP A 38 8.26 14.07 -3.01
CA ASP A 38 7.62 13.74 -1.72
C ASP A 38 7.52 14.92 -0.74
N ARG A 39 6.98 16.06 -1.20
CA ARG A 39 6.81 17.30 -0.41
C ARG A 39 5.35 17.69 -0.29
N ASN A 40 5.01 18.52 0.70
CA ASN A 40 3.69 19.18 0.81
C ASN A 40 2.49 18.21 0.69
N ILE A 41 2.60 17.04 1.32
CA ILE A 41 1.56 16.01 1.29
C ILE A 41 0.27 16.57 1.87
N LEU A 42 -0.83 16.52 1.10
CA LEU A 42 -2.16 16.94 1.53
C LEU A 42 -2.83 15.87 2.38
N PHE A 43 -2.60 14.60 2.03
CA PHE A 43 -3.16 13.45 2.72
C PHE A 43 -2.22 12.25 2.62
N HIS A 44 -2.09 11.50 3.71
CA HIS A 44 -1.33 10.26 3.78
C HIS A 44 -2.13 9.19 4.52
N ALA A 45 -2.24 8.00 3.94
CA ALA A 45 -2.80 6.84 4.59
C ALA A 45 -2.01 5.56 4.29
N SER A 46 -2.11 4.62 5.21
CA SER A 46 -1.79 3.20 4.98
C SER A 46 -3.11 2.42 4.83
N PRO A 47 -3.70 2.36 3.62
CA PRO A 47 -5.04 1.82 3.43
C PRO A 47 -5.10 0.31 3.67
N SER A 48 -6.17 -0.13 4.36
CA SER A 48 -6.56 -1.54 4.42
C SER A 48 -7.37 -1.93 3.18
N GLU A 49 -7.32 -3.20 2.80
CA GLU A 49 -8.14 -3.75 1.71
C GLU A 49 -9.65 -3.45 1.97
N GLY A 50 -10.37 -3.09 0.91
CA GLY A 50 -11.77 -2.65 0.95
C GLY A 50 -11.99 -1.21 1.44
N SER A 51 -10.94 -0.46 1.78
CA SER A 51 -11.10 0.92 2.23
C SER A 51 -11.34 1.91 1.09
N CYS A 52 -12.13 2.94 1.40
CA CYS A 52 -12.44 4.06 0.51
C CYS A 52 -11.82 5.35 1.03
N HIS A 53 -11.17 6.11 0.15
CA HIS A 53 -10.52 7.38 0.49
C HIS A 53 -10.96 8.47 -0.47
N GLY A 54 -11.59 9.53 0.03
CA GLY A 54 -11.97 10.69 -0.78
C GLY A 54 -10.74 11.39 -1.37
N VAL A 55 -10.85 11.85 -2.61
CA VAL A 55 -9.85 12.71 -3.25
C VAL A 55 -10.24 14.15 -2.97
N ASP A 56 -9.35 14.90 -2.31
CA ASP A 56 -9.59 16.32 -2.03
C ASP A 56 -9.61 17.13 -3.34
N GLY A 57 -10.43 18.17 -3.41
CA GLY A 57 -10.53 19.03 -4.61
C GLY A 57 -9.24 19.78 -4.96
N LYS A 58 -8.27 19.85 -4.03
CA LYS A 58 -6.94 20.43 -4.24
C LYS A 58 -5.90 19.41 -4.66
N THR A 59 -6.23 18.12 -4.69
CA THR A 59 -5.31 17.06 -5.06
C THR A 59 -5.05 17.10 -6.57
N GLY A 60 -3.79 17.40 -6.93
CA GLY A 60 -3.31 17.36 -8.31
C GLY A 60 -2.51 16.10 -8.64
N ALA A 61 -2.06 15.34 -7.64
CA ALA A 61 -1.35 14.09 -7.85
C ALA A 61 -1.55 13.06 -6.72
N LEU A 62 -1.40 11.79 -7.08
CA LEU A 62 -1.47 10.63 -6.19
C LEU A 62 -0.18 9.81 -6.28
N TYR A 63 0.22 9.22 -5.15
CA TYR A 63 1.22 8.14 -5.11
C TYR A 63 0.64 6.93 -4.38
N LEU A 64 0.57 5.81 -5.08
CA LEU A 64 -0.12 4.60 -4.65
C LEU A 64 0.84 3.41 -4.64
N VAL A 65 0.83 2.63 -3.57
CA VAL A 65 1.63 1.40 -3.45
C VAL A 65 0.82 0.35 -2.71
N THR A 66 0.75 -0.86 -3.26
CA THR A 66 0.29 -2.05 -2.54
C THR A 66 1.43 -2.60 -1.68
N GLY A 67 1.17 -2.80 -0.40
CA GLY A 67 2.11 -3.41 0.53
C GLY A 67 2.28 -4.92 0.33
N ASP A 68 3.36 -5.49 0.87
CA ASP A 68 3.72 -6.91 0.67
C ASP A 68 2.65 -7.87 1.21
N GLY A 69 1.89 -7.45 2.24
CA GLY A 69 0.80 -8.23 2.83
C GLY A 69 -0.50 -8.25 2.03
N ALA A 70 -0.61 -7.43 0.97
CA ALA A 70 -1.83 -7.26 0.17
C ALA A 70 -1.64 -7.77 -1.27
N ALA A 71 -1.01 -8.93 -1.42
CA ALA A 71 -0.74 -9.53 -2.73
C ALA A 71 -2.01 -9.67 -3.58
N GLY A 72 -1.96 -9.15 -4.81
CA GLY A 72 -3.08 -9.14 -5.75
C GLY A 72 -4.04 -7.95 -5.59
N ALA A 73 -3.89 -7.14 -4.54
CA ALA A 73 -4.71 -5.94 -4.36
C ALA A 73 -4.26 -4.78 -5.28
N TYR A 74 -5.22 -3.95 -5.68
CA TYR A 74 -5.02 -2.83 -6.59
C TYR A 74 -5.91 -1.64 -6.22
N PHE A 75 -5.56 -0.46 -6.72
CA PHE A 75 -6.34 0.75 -6.51
C PHE A 75 -7.23 1.04 -7.71
N VAL A 76 -8.46 1.49 -7.45
CA VAL A 76 -9.44 1.86 -8.47
C VAL A 76 -9.90 3.29 -8.19
N SER A 77 -9.94 4.13 -9.22
CA SER A 77 -10.59 5.43 -9.11
C SER A 77 -12.11 5.30 -9.15
N LYS A 78 -12.79 6.17 -8.42
CA LYS A 78 -14.24 6.26 -8.37
C LYS A 78 -14.64 7.70 -8.66
N THR A 79 -15.73 7.89 -9.40
CA THR A 79 -16.19 9.22 -9.82
C THR A 79 -16.85 10.00 -8.68
N THR A 80 -17.34 9.33 -7.64
CA THR A 80 -17.92 9.96 -6.46
C THR A 80 -16.98 9.91 -5.26
N GLY A 81 -17.27 10.69 -4.21
CA GLY A 81 -16.48 10.72 -2.97
C GLY A 81 -16.70 9.53 -2.01
N ASP A 82 -17.68 8.68 -2.28
CA ASP A 82 -18.12 7.57 -1.41
C ASP A 82 -17.81 6.18 -2.01
N CYS A 83 -16.80 6.11 -2.89
CA CYS A 83 -16.38 4.93 -3.66
C CYS A 83 -17.49 4.22 -4.45
N LYS A 84 -18.51 4.98 -4.86
CA LYS A 84 -19.52 4.51 -5.82
C LYS A 84 -19.12 4.88 -7.24
N GLY A 85 -19.79 4.22 -8.17
CA GLY A 85 -19.51 4.34 -9.60
C GLY A 85 -18.31 3.52 -10.04
N ASP A 86 -18.06 3.57 -11.34
CA ASP A 86 -17.00 2.83 -11.99
C ASP A 86 -15.86 3.76 -12.39
N GLY A 87 -14.65 3.21 -12.40
CA GLY A 87 -13.48 3.89 -12.93
C GLY A 87 -12.34 2.91 -13.14
N PRO A 88 -11.25 3.35 -13.79
CA PRO A 88 -10.14 2.49 -14.12
C PRO A 88 -9.34 2.05 -12.89
N THR A 89 -8.62 0.94 -13.06
CA THR A 89 -7.49 0.61 -12.18
C THR A 89 -6.40 1.65 -12.35
N LEU A 90 -5.82 2.09 -11.25
CA LEU A 90 -4.80 3.12 -11.21
C LEU A 90 -3.40 2.52 -11.23
N ALA A 91 -2.48 3.23 -11.88
CA ALA A 91 -1.07 2.88 -11.84
C ALA A 91 -0.49 3.09 -10.42
N GLN A 92 0.54 2.33 -10.10
CA GLN A 92 1.18 2.31 -8.79
C GLN A 92 2.68 2.49 -8.91
N GLY A 93 3.34 2.87 -7.81
CA GLY A 93 4.79 3.08 -7.75
C GLY A 93 5.29 4.32 -8.48
N THR A 94 4.40 5.09 -9.09
CA THR A 94 4.68 6.34 -9.79
C THR A 94 3.65 7.41 -9.41
N CYS A 95 4.01 8.67 -9.61
CA CYS A 95 3.11 9.80 -9.43
C CYS A 95 2.14 9.89 -10.60
N ILE A 96 0.84 9.97 -10.29
CA ILE A 96 -0.24 10.05 -11.29
C ILE A 96 -1.19 11.20 -11.00
N SER A 97 -1.83 11.73 -12.03
CA SER A 97 -2.97 12.64 -11.87
C SER A 97 -4.20 11.85 -11.39
N PRO A 98 -5.03 12.39 -10.47
CA PRO A 98 -6.29 11.77 -10.08
C PRO A 98 -7.33 11.76 -11.20
N ASN A 99 -7.13 12.53 -12.28
CA ASN A 99 -8.01 12.56 -13.46
C ASN A 99 -9.50 12.79 -13.14
N GLY A 100 -9.78 13.63 -12.14
CA GLY A 100 -11.14 13.93 -11.70
C GLY A 100 -11.79 12.85 -10.84
N ALA A 101 -11.05 11.86 -10.33
CA ALA A 101 -11.54 10.92 -9.35
C ALA A 101 -12.07 11.66 -8.10
N GLY A 102 -13.25 11.25 -7.62
CA GLY A 102 -13.82 11.72 -6.35
C GLY A 102 -13.34 10.90 -5.16
N SER A 103 -12.97 9.64 -5.37
CA SER A 103 -12.38 8.77 -4.34
C SER A 103 -11.53 7.65 -4.96
N ILE A 104 -10.71 7.03 -4.12
CA ILE A 104 -9.87 5.87 -4.43
C ILE A 104 -10.29 4.71 -3.53
N GLU A 105 -10.59 3.58 -4.14
CA GLU A 105 -10.88 2.33 -3.46
C GLU A 105 -9.66 1.40 -3.53
N PHE A 106 -9.30 0.77 -2.42
CA PHE A 106 -8.27 -0.28 -2.40
C PHE A 106 -8.94 -1.65 -2.45
N VAL A 107 -8.87 -2.31 -3.61
CA VAL A 107 -9.64 -3.51 -3.92
C VAL A 107 -8.75 -4.75 -3.87
N ARG A 108 -9.28 -5.86 -3.36
CA ARG A 108 -8.70 -7.18 -3.53
C ARG A 108 -9.63 -8.03 -4.41
N PRO A 109 -9.13 -8.66 -5.48
CA PRO A 109 -9.91 -9.62 -6.23
C PRO A 109 -10.19 -10.83 -5.32
N ILE A 110 -11.47 -11.18 -5.19
CA ILE A 110 -11.97 -12.39 -4.54
C ILE A 110 -11.66 -13.63 -5.36
#